data_AF-A0A645E242-F1
#
_entry.id   AF-A0A645E242-F1
#
_cell.length_a   1.000
_cell.length_b   1.000
_cell.length_c   1.000
_cell.angle_alpha   90.00
_cell.angle_beta   90.00
_cell.angle_gamma   90.00
#
_symmetry.space_group_name_H-M   'P 1'
#
loop_
_entity.id
_entity.type
_entity.pdbx_description
1 polymer ?
#
loop_
_entity_poly.entity_id
_entity_poly.type
_entity_poly.pdbx_seq_one_letter_code
_entity_poly.pdbx_strand_id
1 'polypeptide(L)'
;MNTQCKVRLNNILDRTMPGLRPLFGASYAQVRGKDKLCDFVSAYWHYDYITKMSEDKFVQNYNVWSKKKGYHANSEKAKQIYALARTGIPTLPANLASTKMLVQEAVNAIQVMNSILFRILSQMQSLAKQLPEYVTVRSMAGVGDILAPCLIAEIGDIRRFANGKCLIAYAGIDAPPFQSGTFNGNRRNISKRGSPVLRKAGFEAMQCLKRNKPTEDNAVFLYILKKEAEGKPKKVAKIAGLNKFLRIYYARVSALYAA
;
A
#
# COMPACT_ATOMS: atom_id res chain seq x y z
N MET A 1 3.20 -12.32 9.89
CA MET A 1 2.02 -13.20 9.74
C MET A 1 1.39 -13.15 8.34
N ASN A 2 0.89 -12.00 7.85
CA ASN A 2 0.26 -11.90 6.51
C ASN A 2 1.17 -12.41 5.36
N THR A 3 2.46 -12.02 5.34
CA THR A 3 3.42 -12.49 4.34
C THR A 3 3.61 -14.00 4.36
N GLN A 4 3.63 -14.62 5.54
CA GLN A 4 3.85 -16.06 5.68
C GLN A 4 2.64 -16.86 5.20
N CYS A 5 1.41 -16.44 5.50
CA CYS A 5 0.21 -17.09 4.98
C CYS A 5 0.10 -16.93 3.46
N LYS A 6 0.49 -15.77 2.89
CA LYS A 6 0.58 -15.60 1.45
C LYS A 6 1.60 -16.55 0.81
N VAL A 7 2.76 -16.73 1.42
CA VAL A 7 3.76 -17.72 0.96
C VAL A 7 3.17 -19.13 1.01
N ARG A 8 2.47 -19.50 2.09
CA ARG A 8 1.81 -20.81 2.20
C ARG A 8 0.74 -21.02 1.12
N LEU A 9 -0.15 -20.04 0.91
CA LEU A 9 -1.15 -20.11 -0.16
C LEU A 9 -0.47 -20.23 -1.52
N ASN A 10 0.61 -19.48 -1.77
CA ASN A 10 1.35 -19.56 -3.03
C ASN A 10 1.90 -20.96 -3.26
N ASN A 11 2.50 -21.59 -2.24
CA ASN A 11 3.02 -22.95 -2.36
C ASN A 11 1.92 -23.98 -2.64
N ILE A 12 0.72 -23.77 -2.10
CA ILE A 12 -0.45 -24.63 -2.40
C ILE A 12 -0.92 -24.39 -3.84
N LEU A 13 -1.02 -23.12 -4.26
CA LEU A 13 -1.43 -22.77 -5.63
C LEU A 13 -0.44 -23.27 -6.68
N ASP A 14 0.86 -23.30 -6.40
CA ASP A 14 1.84 -23.89 -7.32
C ASP A 14 1.60 -25.40 -7.52
N ARG A 15 0.86 -26.06 -6.62
CA ARG A 15 0.51 -27.48 -6.71
C ARG A 15 -0.90 -27.74 -7.25
N THR A 16 -1.84 -26.80 -7.10
CA THR A 16 -3.25 -26.98 -7.52
C THR A 16 -3.65 -26.13 -8.73
N MET A 17 -3.00 -24.98 -8.92
CA MET A 17 -3.28 -23.98 -9.95
C MET A 17 -1.97 -23.28 -10.42
N PRO A 18 -0.99 -24.05 -10.95
CA PRO A 18 0.34 -23.52 -11.28
C PRO A 18 0.27 -22.37 -12.30
N GLY A 19 1.02 -21.29 -12.05
CA GLY A 19 1.07 -20.14 -12.94
C GLY A 19 -0.13 -19.18 -12.85
N LEU A 20 -1.09 -19.42 -11.95
CA LEU A 20 -2.28 -18.56 -11.80
C LEU A 20 -1.93 -17.12 -11.38
N ARG A 21 -0.93 -16.97 -10.50
CA ARG A 21 -0.68 -15.74 -9.75
C ARG A 21 -0.45 -14.52 -10.65
N PRO A 22 0.42 -14.54 -11.69
CA PRO A 22 0.66 -13.38 -12.55
C PRO A 22 -0.59 -12.83 -13.24
N LEU A 23 -1.62 -13.65 -13.45
CA LEU A 23 -2.89 -13.20 -14.04
C LEU A 23 -3.66 -12.29 -13.07
N PHE A 24 -3.41 -12.37 -11.77
CA PHE A 24 -4.00 -11.54 -10.73
C PHE A 24 -2.91 -10.56 -10.23
N GLY A 25 -3.11 -9.26 -10.46
CA GLY A 25 -2.19 -8.22 -9.96
C GLY A 25 -2.12 -8.17 -8.43
N ALA A 26 -1.72 -7.04 -7.84
CA ALA A 26 -1.63 -6.89 -6.39
C ALA A 26 -2.90 -7.44 -5.68
N SER A 27 -2.73 -8.50 -4.86
CA SER A 27 -3.83 -9.39 -4.48
C SER A 27 -4.93 -8.69 -3.69
N TYR A 28 -4.55 -7.74 -2.83
CA TYR A 28 -5.43 -7.13 -1.85
C TYR A 28 -5.57 -5.63 -2.05
N ALA A 29 -6.78 -5.18 -2.37
CA ALA A 29 -7.16 -3.79 -2.41
C ALA A 29 -7.54 -3.32 -0.99
N GLN A 30 -6.56 -2.84 -0.22
CA GLN A 30 -6.72 -2.39 1.17
C GLN A 30 -7.92 -1.43 1.36
N VAL A 31 -8.09 -0.48 0.44
CA VAL A 31 -9.18 0.52 0.48
C VAL A 31 -10.57 -0.12 0.38
N ARG A 32 -10.69 -1.24 -0.33
CA ARG A 32 -11.98 -1.91 -0.56
C ARG A 32 -12.17 -3.15 0.30
N GLY A 33 -11.14 -3.57 1.05
CA GLY A 33 -11.14 -4.83 1.79
C GLY A 33 -11.28 -6.08 0.91
N LYS A 34 -11.00 -5.98 -0.40
CA LYS A 34 -11.22 -7.07 -1.38
C LYS A 34 -9.93 -7.74 -1.79
N ASP A 35 -9.93 -9.07 -1.84
CA ASP A 35 -8.84 -9.88 -2.39
C ASP A 35 -9.35 -10.78 -3.51
N LYS A 36 -9.17 -10.33 -4.77
CA LYS A 36 -9.74 -11.01 -5.94
C LYS A 36 -9.12 -12.40 -6.15
N LEU A 37 -7.85 -12.58 -5.80
CA LEU A 37 -7.18 -13.88 -5.91
C LEU A 37 -7.77 -14.85 -4.88
N CYS A 38 -7.88 -14.44 -3.62
CA CYS A 38 -8.46 -15.27 -2.57
C CYS A 38 -9.93 -15.61 -2.85
N ASP A 39 -10.74 -14.64 -3.28
CA ASP A 39 -12.13 -14.88 -3.67
C ASP A 39 -12.24 -15.85 -4.86
N PHE A 40 -11.32 -15.78 -5.82
CA PHE A 40 -11.29 -16.66 -6.99
C PHE A 40 -10.91 -18.08 -6.58
N VAL A 41 -9.82 -18.22 -5.82
CA VAL A 41 -9.34 -19.52 -5.32
C VAL A 41 -10.37 -20.15 -4.39
N SER A 42 -11.09 -19.37 -3.58
CA SER A 42 -12.20 -19.87 -2.77
C SER A 42 -13.33 -20.49 -3.62
N ALA A 43 -13.59 -19.94 -4.81
CA ALA A 43 -14.70 -20.36 -5.66
C ALA A 43 -14.34 -21.56 -6.56
N TYR A 44 -13.14 -21.55 -7.14
CA TYR A 44 -12.73 -22.55 -8.14
C TYR A 44 -11.73 -23.58 -7.62
N TRP A 45 -10.92 -23.24 -6.61
CA TRP A 45 -10.00 -24.06 -5.79
C TRP A 45 -8.99 -24.99 -6.50
N HIS A 46 -9.17 -25.36 -7.77
CA HIS A 46 -8.32 -26.26 -8.55
C HIS A 46 -8.57 -26.15 -10.06
N TYR A 47 -7.57 -26.48 -10.90
CA TYR A 47 -7.74 -26.50 -12.36
C TYR A 47 -8.69 -27.59 -12.87
N ASP A 48 -8.61 -28.83 -12.36
CA ASP A 48 -9.58 -29.89 -12.68
C ASP A 48 -11.04 -29.48 -12.45
N TYR A 49 -11.32 -28.60 -11.48
CA TYR A 49 -12.67 -28.10 -11.27
C TYR A 49 -13.12 -27.15 -12.40
N ILE A 50 -12.18 -26.37 -12.95
CA ILE A 50 -12.40 -25.48 -14.08
C ILE A 50 -12.53 -26.26 -15.39
N THR A 51 -11.67 -27.25 -15.64
CA THR A 51 -11.63 -28.01 -16.90
C THR A 51 -12.75 -29.06 -17.02
N LYS A 52 -13.45 -29.37 -15.92
CA LYS A 52 -14.73 -30.11 -15.95
C LYS A 52 -15.85 -29.34 -16.67
N MET A 53 -15.70 -28.03 -16.84
CA MET A 53 -16.63 -27.18 -17.58
C MET A 53 -16.10 -26.96 -19.00
N SER A 54 -16.97 -26.68 -19.97
CA SER A 54 -16.52 -26.11 -21.24
C SER A 54 -16.01 -24.68 -21.03
N GLU A 55 -15.16 -24.21 -21.95
CA GLU A 55 -14.61 -22.85 -21.91
C GLU A 55 -15.72 -21.80 -21.83
N ASP A 56 -16.73 -21.87 -22.70
CA ASP A 56 -17.85 -20.92 -22.71
C ASP A 56 -18.60 -20.91 -21.38
N LYS A 57 -18.83 -22.10 -20.80
CA LYS A 57 -19.50 -22.24 -19.51
C LYS A 57 -18.66 -21.63 -18.38
N PHE A 58 -17.35 -21.84 -18.39
CA PHE A 58 -16.45 -21.22 -17.41
C PHE A 58 -16.42 -19.69 -17.56
N VAL A 59 -16.31 -19.17 -18.79
CA VAL A 59 -16.28 -17.72 -19.05
C VAL A 59 -17.57 -17.04 -18.57
N GLN A 60 -18.72 -17.64 -18.87
CA GLN A 60 -20.02 -17.18 -18.37
C GLN A 60 -20.06 -17.20 -16.83
N ASN A 61 -19.67 -18.32 -16.22
CA ASN A 61 -19.64 -18.48 -14.77
C ASN A 61 -18.73 -17.44 -14.09
N TYR A 62 -17.51 -17.24 -14.62
CA TYR A 62 -16.55 -16.26 -14.11
C TYR A 62 -17.07 -14.82 -14.20
N ASN A 63 -17.79 -14.47 -15.26
CA ASN A 63 -18.37 -13.13 -15.41
C ASN A 63 -19.51 -12.89 -14.42
N VAL A 64 -20.38 -13.88 -14.21
CA VAL A 64 -21.43 -13.83 -13.18
C VAL A 64 -20.82 -13.72 -11.78
N TRP A 65 -19.85 -14.58 -11.47
CA TRP A 65 -19.11 -14.56 -10.20
C TRP A 65 -18.41 -13.21 -9.98
N SER A 66 -17.75 -12.67 -11.00
CA SER A 66 -17.07 -11.37 -10.93
C SER A 66 -18.05 -10.25 -10.59
N LYS A 67 -19.20 -10.17 -11.28
CA LYS A 67 -20.25 -9.18 -11.00
C LYS A 67 -20.80 -9.34 -9.58
N LYS A 68 -21.13 -10.57 -9.15
CA LYS A 68 -21.64 -10.86 -7.80
C LYS A 68 -20.67 -10.42 -6.69
N LYS A 69 -19.36 -10.59 -6.91
CA LYS A 69 -18.31 -10.14 -5.98
C LYS A 69 -17.97 -8.64 -6.12
N GLY A 70 -18.58 -7.93 -7.06
CA GLY A 70 -18.32 -6.51 -7.35
C GLY A 70 -16.93 -6.26 -7.96
N TYR A 71 -16.49 -7.19 -8.82
CA TYR A 71 -15.32 -7.06 -9.69
C TYR A 71 -15.74 -6.77 -11.13
N HIS A 72 -14.85 -6.12 -11.88
CA HIS A 72 -15.03 -5.98 -13.32
C HIS A 72 -14.99 -7.36 -13.99
N ALA A 73 -16.05 -7.66 -14.76
CA ALA A 73 -16.15 -8.85 -15.60
C ALA A 73 -15.20 -8.71 -16.78
N ASN A 74 -14.39 -9.73 -17.03
CA ASN A 74 -13.37 -9.70 -18.07
C ASN A 74 -13.27 -11.10 -18.68
N SER A 75 -13.93 -11.27 -19.82
CA SER A 75 -13.98 -12.53 -20.55
C SER A 75 -12.60 -12.96 -21.06
N GLU A 76 -11.76 -12.02 -21.49
CA GLU A 76 -10.42 -12.31 -21.99
C GLU A 76 -9.54 -12.92 -20.89
N LYS A 77 -9.58 -12.33 -19.69
CA LYS A 77 -8.91 -12.91 -18.52
C LYS A 77 -9.47 -14.29 -18.16
N ALA A 78 -10.78 -14.51 -18.30
CA ALA A 78 -11.37 -15.83 -18.07
C ALA A 78 -10.84 -16.87 -19.06
N LYS A 79 -10.75 -16.53 -20.36
CA LYS A 79 -10.16 -17.40 -21.38
C LYS A 79 -8.70 -17.74 -21.07
N GLN A 80 -7.91 -16.74 -20.67
CA GLN A 80 -6.51 -16.95 -20.26
C GLN A 80 -6.40 -17.91 -19.06
N ILE A 81 -7.25 -17.76 -18.06
CA ILE A 81 -7.30 -18.67 -16.90
C ILE A 81 -7.68 -20.09 -17.35
N TYR A 82 -8.65 -20.24 -18.25
CA TYR A 82 -9.08 -21.54 -18.76
C TYR A 82 -7.99 -22.23 -19.59
N ALA A 83 -7.33 -21.49 -20.48
CA ALA A 83 -6.19 -21.99 -21.25
C ALA A 83 -5.07 -22.47 -20.31
N LEU A 84 -4.77 -21.70 -19.26
CA LEU A 84 -3.79 -22.08 -18.25
C LEU A 84 -4.23 -23.31 -17.44
N ALA A 85 -5.54 -23.44 -17.16
CA ALA A 85 -6.07 -24.62 -16.47
C ALA A 85 -5.98 -25.89 -17.33
N ARG A 86 -6.08 -25.76 -18.67
CA ARG A 86 -5.93 -26.87 -19.61
C ARG A 86 -4.49 -27.34 -19.79
N THR A 87 -3.52 -26.42 -19.77
CA THR A 87 -2.10 -26.73 -19.98
C THR A 87 -1.36 -26.97 -18.67
N GLY A 88 -1.86 -26.45 -17.55
CA GLY A 88 -1.28 -26.63 -16.23
C GLY A 88 -1.40 -28.07 -15.75
N ILE A 89 -0.35 -28.55 -15.08
CA ILE A 89 -0.30 -29.89 -14.50
C ILE A 89 -0.29 -29.75 -12.97
N PRO A 90 -1.45 -29.88 -12.30
CA PRO A 90 -1.51 -29.93 -10.85
C PRO A 90 -0.76 -31.16 -10.30
N THR A 91 0.01 -30.97 -9.24
CA THR A 91 0.72 -32.06 -8.55
C THR A 91 -0.07 -32.60 -7.36
N LEU A 92 -1.01 -31.82 -6.81
CA LEU A 92 -1.98 -32.30 -5.84
C LEU A 92 -3.29 -32.63 -6.55
N PRO A 93 -3.85 -33.84 -6.38
CA PRO A 93 -5.02 -34.25 -7.12
C PRO A 93 -6.31 -33.67 -6.52
N ALA A 94 -7.28 -33.35 -7.38
CA ALA A 94 -8.55 -32.74 -6.98
C ALA A 94 -9.56 -33.70 -6.31
N ASN A 95 -9.35 -35.00 -6.42
CA ASN A 95 -10.25 -36.03 -5.88
C ASN A 95 -10.08 -36.24 -4.37
N LEU A 96 -8.96 -35.82 -3.79
CA LEU A 96 -8.73 -35.89 -2.35
C LEU A 96 -9.48 -34.75 -1.65
N ALA A 97 -10.35 -35.10 -0.72
CA ALA A 97 -11.05 -34.12 0.12
C ALA A 97 -10.07 -33.18 0.86
N SER A 98 -8.90 -33.71 1.23
CA SER A 98 -7.82 -32.94 1.87
C SER A 98 -7.26 -31.83 0.98
N THR A 99 -7.19 -32.01 -0.35
CA THR A 99 -6.70 -30.96 -1.27
C THR A 99 -7.58 -29.73 -1.22
N LYS A 100 -8.91 -29.91 -1.33
CA LYS A 100 -9.87 -28.81 -1.27
C LYS A 100 -9.84 -28.15 0.11
N MET A 101 -9.79 -28.93 1.19
CA MET A 101 -9.69 -28.43 2.56
C MET A 101 -8.43 -27.57 2.74
N LEU A 102 -7.26 -28.03 2.28
CA LEU A 102 -5.99 -27.29 2.37
C LEU A 102 -6.07 -25.93 1.67
N VAL A 103 -6.63 -25.88 0.46
CA VAL A 103 -6.82 -24.64 -0.30
C VAL A 103 -7.77 -23.70 0.43
N GLN A 104 -8.92 -24.21 0.88
CA GLN A 104 -9.95 -23.42 1.55
C GLN A 104 -9.46 -22.84 2.88
N GLU A 105 -8.76 -23.61 3.71
CA GLU A 105 -8.23 -23.13 4.98
C GLU A 105 -7.12 -22.09 4.79
N ALA A 106 -6.26 -22.26 3.78
CA ALA A 106 -5.24 -21.28 3.45
C ALA A 106 -5.85 -19.94 3.01
N VAL A 107 -6.92 -20.00 2.19
CA VAL A 107 -7.68 -18.82 1.78
C VAL A 107 -8.40 -18.17 2.96
N ASN A 108 -9.06 -18.97 3.81
CA ASN A 108 -9.77 -18.50 4.99
C ASN A 108 -8.84 -17.73 5.93
N ALA A 109 -7.66 -18.26 6.23
CA ALA A 109 -6.67 -17.59 7.06
C ALA A 109 -6.28 -16.20 6.51
N ILE A 110 -6.10 -16.07 5.20
CA ILE A 110 -5.80 -14.77 4.56
C ILE A 110 -7.00 -13.83 4.61
N GLN A 111 -8.20 -14.34 4.34
CA GLN A 111 -9.42 -13.54 4.36
C GLN A 111 -9.72 -13.00 5.76
N VAL A 112 -9.56 -13.82 6.81
CA VAL A 112 -9.70 -13.39 8.22
C VAL A 112 -8.68 -12.31 8.56
N MET A 113 -7.41 -12.48 8.19
CA MET A 113 -6.41 -11.42 8.45
C MET A 113 -6.71 -10.14 7.68
N ASN A 114 -7.15 -10.25 6.43
CA ASN A 114 -7.50 -9.08 5.61
C ASN A 114 -8.74 -8.37 6.16
N SER A 115 -9.72 -9.07 6.72
CA SER A 115 -10.90 -8.46 7.35
C SER A 115 -10.54 -7.76 8.67
N ILE A 116 -9.67 -8.38 9.48
CA ILE A 116 -9.13 -7.76 10.69
C ILE A 116 -8.35 -6.48 10.34
N LEU A 117 -7.46 -6.56 9.35
CA LEU A 117 -6.69 -5.41 8.88
C LEU A 117 -7.61 -4.29 8.39
N PHE A 118 -8.61 -4.61 7.57
CA PHE A 118 -9.58 -3.63 7.10
C PHE A 118 -10.30 -2.95 8.27
N ARG A 119 -10.80 -3.73 9.23
CA ARG A 119 -11.49 -3.21 10.42
C ARG A 119 -10.61 -2.26 11.23
N ILE A 120 -9.35 -2.63 11.49
CA ILE A 120 -8.40 -1.78 12.22
C ILE A 120 -8.16 -0.48 11.46
N LEU A 121 -7.89 -0.55 10.15
CA LEU A 121 -7.65 0.64 9.34
C LEU A 121 -8.88 1.56 9.27
N SER A 122 -10.09 1.00 9.14
CA SER A 122 -11.34 1.76 9.17
C SER A 122 -11.55 2.45 10.52
N GLN A 123 -11.27 1.77 11.63
CA GLN A 123 -11.33 2.37 12.97
C GLN A 123 -10.30 3.49 13.15
N MET A 124 -9.05 3.27 12.72
CA MET A 124 -8.01 4.30 12.72
C MET A 124 -8.46 5.54 11.93
N GLN A 125 -9.06 5.35 10.76
CA GLN A 125 -9.55 6.47 9.96
C GLN A 125 -10.73 7.18 10.63
N SER A 126 -11.65 6.44 11.27
CA SER A 126 -12.78 7.01 12.00
C SER A 126 -12.31 7.87 13.18
N LEU A 127 -11.34 7.38 13.96
CA LEU A 127 -10.76 8.12 15.08
C LEU A 127 -9.99 9.35 14.59
N ALA A 128 -9.19 9.19 13.53
CA ALA A 128 -8.44 10.30 12.96
C ALA A 128 -9.38 11.43 12.49
N LYS A 129 -10.53 11.11 11.87
CA LYS A 129 -11.53 12.10 11.43
C LYS A 129 -12.12 12.96 12.56
N GLN A 130 -12.06 12.50 13.81
CA GLN A 130 -12.53 13.26 14.97
C GLN A 130 -11.53 14.32 15.43
N LEU A 131 -10.28 14.25 14.95
CA LEU A 131 -9.23 15.18 15.33
C LEU A 131 -9.30 16.46 14.47
N PRO A 132 -9.10 17.66 15.08
CA PRO A 132 -9.21 18.93 14.37
C PRO A 132 -8.22 19.06 13.21
N GLU A 133 -7.05 18.44 13.34
CA GLU A 133 -6.01 18.45 12.31
C GLU A 133 -6.31 17.59 11.08
N TYR A 134 -7.30 16.68 11.14
CA TYR A 134 -7.54 15.73 10.05
C TYR A 134 -7.84 16.41 8.72
N VAL A 135 -8.75 17.39 8.72
CA VAL A 135 -9.16 18.10 7.50
C VAL A 135 -7.96 18.82 6.88
N THR A 136 -7.16 19.48 7.73
CA THR A 136 -5.96 20.21 7.33
C THR A 136 -4.87 19.30 6.78
N VAL A 137 -4.64 18.14 7.41
CA VAL A 137 -3.62 17.17 6.97
C VAL A 137 -4.07 16.44 5.71
N ARG A 138 -5.35 16.08 5.63
CA ARG A 138 -5.94 15.36 4.48
C ARG A 138 -6.02 16.21 3.21
N SER A 139 -6.12 17.53 3.35
CA SER A 139 -6.12 18.46 2.21
C SER A 139 -4.72 18.73 1.65
N MET A 140 -3.66 18.42 2.41
CA MET A 140 -2.29 18.58 1.92
C MET A 140 -2.04 17.71 0.70
N ALA A 141 -1.47 18.30 -0.34
CA ALA A 141 -1.23 17.59 -1.59
C ALA A 141 -0.34 16.34 -1.38
N GLY A 142 -0.76 15.21 -1.94
CA GLY A 142 -0.09 13.91 -1.78
C GLY A 142 -0.49 13.12 -0.54
N VAL A 143 -1.31 13.69 0.35
CA VAL A 143 -1.88 12.98 1.51
C VAL A 143 -3.28 12.47 1.18
N GLY A 144 -3.46 11.16 1.28
CA GLY A 144 -4.76 10.49 1.10
C GLY A 144 -5.33 9.97 2.42
N ASP A 145 -6.47 9.28 2.33
CA ASP A 145 -7.20 8.74 3.49
C ASP A 145 -6.42 7.71 4.32
N ILE A 146 -5.41 7.08 3.72
CA ILE A 146 -4.51 6.15 4.41
C ILE A 146 -3.35 6.91 5.08
N LEU A 147 -2.78 7.90 4.39
CA LEU A 147 -1.59 8.60 4.87
C LEU A 147 -1.91 9.64 5.93
N ALA A 148 -3.10 10.26 5.90
CA ALA A 148 -3.50 11.25 6.89
C ALA A 148 -3.53 10.66 8.32
N PRO A 149 -4.26 9.56 8.61
CA PRO A 149 -4.21 8.93 9.93
C PRO A 149 -2.80 8.51 10.34
N CYS A 150 -2.00 7.98 9.42
CA CYS A 150 -0.62 7.57 9.70
C CYS A 150 0.26 8.76 10.11
N LEU A 151 0.18 9.89 9.40
CA LEU A 151 0.96 11.09 9.73
C LEU A 151 0.53 11.68 11.07
N ILE A 152 -0.78 11.80 11.31
CA ILE A 152 -1.32 12.33 12.56
C ILE A 152 -0.92 11.45 13.74
N ALA A 153 -1.10 10.13 13.64
CA ALA A 153 -0.77 9.20 14.72
C ALA A 153 0.73 9.18 15.03
N GLU A 154 1.59 9.23 14.00
CA GLU A 154 3.04 9.16 14.17
C GLU A 154 3.64 10.48 14.70
N ILE A 155 3.08 11.62 14.31
CA ILE A 155 3.51 12.93 14.78
C ILE A 155 2.96 13.20 16.19
N GLY A 156 1.73 12.75 16.48
CA GLY A 156 1.04 12.98 17.73
C GLY A 156 0.72 14.45 17.95
N ASP A 157 0.65 14.86 19.22
CA ASP A 157 0.44 16.26 19.59
C ASP A 157 1.55 17.15 19.01
N ILE A 158 1.17 18.08 18.12
CA ILE A 158 2.11 18.98 17.44
C ILE A 158 2.80 19.93 18.43
N ARG A 159 2.14 20.26 19.55
CA ARG A 159 2.59 21.25 20.54
C ARG A 159 3.82 20.78 21.31
N ARG A 160 4.13 19.48 21.29
CA ARG A 160 5.37 18.92 21.87
C ARG A 160 6.63 19.38 21.14
N PHE A 161 6.50 19.87 19.91
CA PHE A 161 7.62 20.37 19.12
C PHE A 161 7.71 21.90 19.26
N ALA A 162 8.83 22.41 19.73
CA ALA A 162 9.05 23.86 19.86
C ALA A 162 9.05 24.60 18.51
N ASN A 163 9.41 23.91 17.43
CA ASN A 163 9.40 24.45 16.07
C ASN A 163 9.41 23.32 15.01
N GLY A 164 9.17 23.68 13.75
CA GLY A 164 9.20 22.72 12.64
C GLY A 164 10.56 22.05 12.40
N LYS A 165 11.68 22.62 12.87
CA LYS A 165 12.99 21.93 12.79
C LYS A 165 13.06 20.76 13.77
N CYS A 166 12.45 20.88 14.95
CA CYS A 166 12.31 19.77 15.91
C CYS A 166 11.51 18.61 15.29
N LEU A 167 10.43 18.90 14.57
CA LEU A 167 9.66 17.87 13.84
C LEU A 167 10.50 17.19 12.74
N ILE A 168 11.30 17.95 12.00
CA ILE A 168 12.21 17.41 10.98
C ILE A 168 13.27 16.49 11.61
N ALA A 169 13.84 16.90 12.75
CA ALA A 169 14.80 16.10 13.50
C ALA A 169 14.14 14.82 14.05
N TYR A 170 12.89 14.90 14.53
CA TYR A 170 12.09 13.74 14.92
C TYR A 170 11.78 12.81 13.75
N ALA A 171 11.62 13.32 12.53
CA ALA A 171 11.57 12.47 11.35
C ALA A 171 12.96 11.89 10.99
N GLY A 172 14.06 12.45 11.50
CA GLY A 172 15.42 12.02 11.18
C GLY A 172 15.80 12.25 9.72
N ILE A 173 15.25 13.31 9.12
CA ILE A 173 15.58 13.77 7.75
C ILE A 173 16.39 15.07 7.76
N ASP A 174 16.77 15.54 8.95
CA ASP A 174 17.79 16.56 9.11
C ASP A 174 19.14 16.03 8.61
N ALA A 175 19.93 16.94 8.04
CA ALA A 175 21.28 16.68 7.59
C ALA A 175 22.22 17.56 8.44
N PRO A 176 22.56 17.13 9.67
CA PRO A 176 23.42 17.91 10.55
C PRO A 176 24.81 18.11 9.91
N PRO A 177 25.54 19.17 10.30
CA PRO A 177 26.90 19.37 9.81
C PRO A 177 27.76 18.15 10.18
N PHE A 178 28.38 17.52 9.18
CA PHE A 178 29.38 16.47 9.39
C PHE A 178 30.74 17.15 9.43
N GLN A 179 31.11 17.64 10.61
CA GLN A 179 32.39 18.28 10.90
C GLN A 179 33.07 17.48 12.02
N SER A 180 34.13 16.75 11.67
CA SER A 180 35.23 16.50 12.60
C SER A 180 36.31 17.54 12.30
N GLY A 181 37.12 17.92 13.28
CA GLY A 181 37.99 19.12 13.24
C GLY A 181 38.79 19.36 11.95
N THR A 182 39.07 18.32 11.16
CA THR A 182 39.85 18.39 9.91
C THR A 182 39.10 17.97 8.64
N PHE A 183 37.81 17.57 8.71
CA PHE A 183 37.07 17.01 7.56
C PHE A 183 35.75 17.73 7.28
N ASN A 184 35.66 18.39 6.12
CA ASN A 184 34.42 18.91 5.57
C ASN A 184 33.86 17.95 4.51
N GLY A 185 32.93 17.09 4.90
CA GLY A 185 32.26 16.17 3.97
C GLY A 185 31.29 16.91 3.04
N ASN A 186 31.60 16.98 1.73
CA ASN A 186 30.71 17.57 0.72
C ASN A 186 29.41 16.77 0.48
N ARG A 187 29.35 15.50 0.91
CA ARG A 187 28.17 14.62 0.78
C ARG A 187 27.50 14.42 2.13
N ARG A 188 26.37 15.10 2.34
CA ARG A 188 25.57 15.03 3.58
C ARG A 188 24.50 13.97 3.47
N ASN A 189 24.41 13.11 4.47
CA ASN A 189 23.36 12.12 4.62
C ASN A 189 22.31 12.59 5.63
N ILE A 190 21.08 12.09 5.49
CA ILE A 190 20.07 12.26 6.54
C ILE A 190 20.49 11.52 7.81
N SER A 191 20.13 12.06 8.97
CA SER A 191 20.52 11.52 10.28
C SER A 191 19.99 10.10 10.54
N LYS A 192 18.78 9.80 10.07
CA LYS A 192 18.03 8.56 10.34
C LYS A 192 17.76 8.27 11.83
N ARG A 193 18.08 9.19 12.74
CA ARG A 193 17.94 9.02 14.20
C ARG A 193 16.49 9.06 14.69
N GLY A 194 15.62 9.69 13.90
CA GLY A 194 14.19 9.82 14.19
C GLY A 194 13.31 8.66 13.69
N SER A 195 11.99 8.85 13.71
CA SER A 195 10.99 7.84 13.38
C SER A 195 11.13 7.27 11.95
N PRO A 196 11.42 5.97 11.79
CA PRO A 196 11.44 5.33 10.48
C PRO A 196 10.04 5.24 9.84
N VAL A 197 8.98 5.18 10.67
CA VAL A 197 7.59 5.14 10.20
C VAL A 197 7.20 6.48 9.59
N LEU A 198 7.53 7.60 10.25
CA LEU A 198 7.28 8.94 9.73
C LEU A 198 8.02 9.18 8.41
N ARG A 199 9.29 8.74 8.33
CA ARG A 199 10.05 8.82 7.08
C ARG A 199 9.38 8.05 5.95
N LYS A 200 8.89 6.85 6.23
CA LYS A 200 8.25 6.01 5.23
C LYS A 200 6.94 6.64 4.75
N ALA A 201 6.04 6.99 5.67
CA ALA A 201 4.75 7.61 5.35
C ALA A 201 4.94 8.94 4.60
N GLY A 202 5.87 9.77 5.07
CA GLY A 202 6.24 11.02 4.40
C GLY A 202 6.80 10.80 3.00
N PHE A 203 7.68 9.81 2.81
CA PHE A 203 8.22 9.50 1.49
C PHE A 203 7.11 9.01 0.53
N GLU A 204 6.18 8.18 1.00
CA GLU A 204 5.01 7.73 0.24
C GLU A 204 4.13 8.92 -0.18
N ALA A 205 3.89 9.88 0.72
CA ALA A 205 3.17 11.12 0.40
C ALA A 205 3.87 11.89 -0.74
N MET A 206 5.20 12.00 -0.71
CA MET A 206 5.98 12.64 -1.79
C MET A 206 5.91 11.88 -3.11
N GLN A 207 5.79 10.54 -3.07
CA GLN A 207 5.58 9.75 -4.29
C GLN A 207 4.20 10.00 -4.89
N CYS A 208 3.15 10.01 -4.07
CA CYS A 208 1.79 10.32 -4.50
C CYS A 208 1.70 11.74 -5.06
N LEU A 209 2.28 12.72 -4.37
CA LEU A 209 2.38 14.11 -4.83
C LEU A 209 3.01 14.20 -6.24
N LYS A 210 4.16 13.54 -6.45
CA LYS A 210 4.85 13.55 -7.76
C LYS A 210 4.06 12.87 -8.87
N ARG A 211 3.27 11.84 -8.55
CA ARG A 211 2.41 11.14 -9.52
C ARG A 211 1.19 11.97 -9.89
N ASN A 212 0.55 12.60 -8.91
CA ASN A 212 -0.70 13.32 -9.11
C ASN A 212 -0.49 14.72 -9.73
N LYS A 213 0.70 15.33 -9.59
CA LYS A 213 1.06 16.63 -10.15
C LYS A 213 0.02 17.72 -9.83
N PRO A 214 -0.18 18.02 -8.53
CA PRO A 214 -1.24 18.91 -8.09
C PRO A 214 -1.07 20.32 -8.68
N THR A 215 -2.18 20.93 -9.06
CA THR A 215 -2.25 22.34 -9.51
C THR A 215 -2.35 23.29 -8.30
N GLU A 216 -3.14 22.91 -7.29
CA GLU A 216 -3.32 23.63 -6.04
C GLU A 216 -2.41 23.05 -4.92
N ASP A 217 -2.04 23.87 -3.92
CA ASP A 217 -1.11 23.51 -2.84
C ASP A 217 0.20 22.85 -3.34
N ASN A 218 0.69 23.32 -4.49
CA ASN A 218 1.78 22.69 -5.23
C ASN A 218 3.18 23.12 -4.77
N ALA A 219 3.29 23.91 -3.69
CA ALA A 219 4.55 24.49 -3.23
C ALA A 219 5.63 23.44 -2.91
N VAL A 220 5.22 22.27 -2.40
CA VAL A 220 6.12 21.12 -2.17
C VAL A 220 6.52 20.47 -3.48
N PHE A 221 5.59 20.32 -4.42
CA PHE A 221 5.81 19.72 -5.73
C PHE A 221 6.82 20.54 -6.55
N LEU A 222 6.60 21.85 -6.64
CA LEU A 222 7.51 22.79 -7.31
C LEU A 222 8.90 22.77 -6.67
N TYR A 223 8.97 22.62 -5.34
CA TYR A 223 10.26 22.52 -4.67
C TYR A 223 11.01 21.22 -5.01
N ILE A 224 10.32 20.09 -5.13
CA ILE A 224 10.93 18.84 -5.59
C ILE A 224 11.45 19.02 -7.03
N LEU A 225 10.67 19.61 -7.92
CA LEU A 225 11.10 19.89 -9.30
C LEU A 225 12.34 20.79 -9.34
N LYS A 226 12.35 21.85 -8.54
CA LYS A 226 13.52 22.72 -8.39
C LYS A 226 14.76 21.93 -7.97
N LYS A 227 14.63 21.03 -6.99
CA LYS A 227 15.75 20.19 -6.53
C LYS A 227 16.22 19.18 -7.58
N GLU A 228 15.31 18.65 -8.40
CA GLU A 228 15.68 17.81 -9.54
C GLU A 228 16.43 18.61 -10.62
N ALA A 229 15.99 19.85 -10.91
CA ALA A 229 16.65 20.75 -11.86
C ALA A 229 18.04 21.20 -11.39
N GLU A 230 18.25 21.35 -10.08
CA GLU A 230 19.57 21.57 -9.46
C GLU A 230 20.50 20.31 -9.54
N GLY A 231 20.07 19.23 -10.22
CA GLY A 231 20.86 18.02 -10.39
C GLY A 231 20.78 17.01 -9.24
N LYS A 232 19.89 17.21 -8.25
CA LYS A 232 19.77 16.25 -7.14
C LYS A 232 19.13 14.93 -7.61
N PRO A 233 19.60 13.77 -7.12
CA PRO A 233 18.95 12.50 -7.38
C PRO A 233 17.48 12.52 -6.94
N LYS A 234 16.59 11.88 -7.71
CA LYS A 234 15.12 11.88 -7.48
C LYS A 234 14.73 11.53 -6.04
N LYS A 235 15.40 10.55 -5.42
CA LYS A 235 15.16 10.16 -4.02
C LYS A 235 15.52 11.30 -3.05
N VAL A 236 16.66 11.96 -3.27
CA VAL A 236 17.13 13.08 -2.44
C VAL A 236 16.21 14.30 -2.62
N ALA A 237 15.76 14.57 -3.86
CA ALA A 237 14.80 15.63 -4.13
C ALA A 237 13.46 15.39 -3.41
N LYS A 238 12.94 14.15 -3.39
CA LYS A 238 11.76 13.78 -2.59
C LYS A 238 11.96 13.99 -1.09
N ILE A 239 13.13 13.63 -0.54
CA ILE A 239 13.44 13.87 0.89
C ILE A 239 13.53 15.36 1.21
N ALA A 240 14.09 16.16 0.31
CA ALA A 240 14.07 17.62 0.43
C ALA A 240 12.63 18.18 0.37
N GLY A 241 11.80 17.61 -0.50
CA GLY A 241 10.35 17.85 -0.53
C GLY A 241 9.68 17.52 0.80
N LEU A 242 9.98 16.37 1.38
CA LEU A 242 9.45 15.96 2.69
C LEU A 242 9.88 16.93 3.81
N ASN A 243 11.11 17.45 3.78
CA ASN A 243 11.55 18.49 4.70
C ASN A 243 10.67 19.75 4.58
N LYS A 244 10.41 20.21 3.36
CA LYS A 244 9.50 21.35 3.11
C LYS A 244 8.06 21.03 3.55
N PHE A 245 7.57 19.82 3.26
CA PHE A 245 6.25 19.35 3.65
C PHE A 245 6.07 19.38 5.18
N LEU A 246 7.02 18.85 5.96
CA LEU A 246 6.92 18.84 7.42
C LEU A 246 6.94 20.24 8.05
N ARG A 247 7.61 21.22 7.43
CA ARG A 247 7.53 22.62 7.88
C ARG A 247 6.13 23.20 7.67
N ILE A 248 5.54 22.94 6.51
CA ILE A 248 4.18 23.38 6.20
C ILE A 248 3.17 22.66 7.10
N TYR A 249 3.34 21.36 7.30
CA TYR A 249 2.54 20.57 8.26
C TYR A 249 2.58 21.21 9.64
N TYR A 250 3.77 21.45 10.18
CA TYR A 250 3.94 22.05 11.51
C TYR A 250 3.21 23.40 11.61
N ALA A 251 3.42 24.29 10.63
CA ALA A 251 2.80 25.62 10.64
C ALA A 251 1.26 25.54 10.58
N ARG A 252 0.71 24.72 9.66
CA ARG A 252 -0.74 24.59 9.48
C ARG A 252 -1.43 23.93 10.67
N VAL A 253 -0.84 22.87 11.22
CA VAL A 253 -1.44 22.13 12.34
C VAL A 253 -1.30 22.90 13.65
N SER A 254 -0.15 23.57 13.88
CA SER A 254 0.02 24.40 15.08
C SER A 254 -0.96 25.58 15.12
N ALA A 255 -1.29 26.16 13.97
CA ALA A 255 -2.26 27.26 13.86
C ALA A 255 -3.66 26.87 14.36
N LEU A 256 -4.03 25.58 14.32
CA LEU A 256 -5.33 25.09 14.80
C LEU A 256 -5.46 25.13 16.33
N TYR A 257 -4.34 25.16 17.06
CA TYR A 257 -4.31 25.18 18.53
C TYR A 257 -3.85 26.52 19.10
N ALA A 258 -3.53 27.48 18.22
CA ALA A 258 -3.17 28.85 18.60
C ALA A 258 -4.37 29.81 18.51
N ALA A 259 -5.50 29.33 18.00
CA ALA A 259 -6.80 30.01 17.97
C ALA A 259 -7.67 29.53 19.14
#